data_AF-A0A7V9MW70-F1
#
_entry.id   AF-A0A7V9MW70-F1
#
_cell.length_a   1.000
_cell.length_b   1.000
_cell.length_c   1.000
_cell.angle_alpha   90.00
_cell.angle_beta   90.00
_cell.angle_gamma   90.00
#
_symmetry.space_group_name_H-M   'P 1'
#
loop_
_entity.id
_entity.type
_entity.pdbx_description
1 polymer ?
#
loop_
_entity_poly.entity_id
_entity_poly.type
_entity_poly.pdbx_seq_one_letter_code
_entity_poly.pdbx_strand_id
1 'polypeptide(L)' 'MIRDLEGTDLPDLAAARHEARRSARGLAIDEIRSDGEIDESAVVIADETGKTMETMSVAEVIAIPDV' A
#
# COMPACT_ATOMS: atom_id res chain seq x y z
N MET A 1 -10.05 -3.19 -7.06
CA MET A 1 -8.63 -3.47 -6.75
C MET A 1 -7.73 -2.55 -7.58
N ILE A 2 -7.07 -1.59 -6.93
CA ILE A 2 -6.02 -0.74 -7.53
C ILE A 2 -4.69 -1.48 -7.37
N ARG A 3 -3.85 -1.51 -8.41
CA ARG A 3 -2.54 -2.16 -8.37
C ARG A 3 -1.46 -1.13 -8.64
N ASP A 4 -0.44 -1.14 -7.79
CA ASP A 4 0.81 -0.46 -8.11
C ASP A 4 1.55 -1.28 -9.19
N LEU A 5 1.90 -0.63 -10.29
CA LEU A 5 2.66 -1.23 -11.39
C LEU A 5 4.11 -0.76 -11.41
N GLU A 6 4.45 0.22 -10.57
CA GLU A 6 5.82 0.70 -10.39
C GLU A 6 6.49 -0.07 -9.24
N GLY A 7 7.77 -0.36 -9.40
CA GLY A 7 8.54 -1.12 -8.42
C GLY A 7 10.00 -0.67 -8.44
N THR A 8 10.69 -0.87 -7.32
CA THR A 8 12.10 -0.51 -7.18
C THR A 8 12.84 -1.56 -6.36
N ASP A 9 14.13 -1.75 -6.67
CA ASP A 9 14.98 -2.63 -5.91
C ASP A 9 15.35 -1.97 -4.58
N LEU A 10 15.07 -2.66 -3.48
CA LEU A 10 15.32 -2.18 -2.13
C LEU A 10 16.36 -3.06 -1.43
N PRO A 11 17.21 -2.47 -0.56
CA PRO A 11 18.38 -3.15 -0.01
C PRO A 11 18.03 -4.35 0.88
N ASP A 12 16.85 -4.34 1.49
CA ASP A 12 16.35 -5.41 2.33
C ASP A 12 14.82 -5.45 2.41
N LEU A 13 14.29 -6.50 3.05
CA LEU A 13 12.86 -6.70 3.24
C LEU A 13 12.20 -5.62 4.12
N ALA A 14 12.94 -5.02 5.06
CA ALA A 14 12.40 -3.98 5.92
C ALA A 14 12.18 -2.68 5.14
N ALA A 15 13.14 -2.30 4.29
CA ALA A 15 13.02 -1.22 3.33
C ALA A 15 11.88 -1.48 2.35
N ALA A 16 11.78 -2.69 1.81
CA ALA A 16 10.66 -3.10 0.93
C ALA A 16 9.30 -2.94 1.60
N ARG A 17 9.18 -3.36 2.86
CA ARG A 17 7.93 -3.21 3.62
C ARG A 17 7.60 -1.75 3.91
N HIS A 18 8.60 -0.94 4.22
CA HIS A 18 8.41 0.49 4.46
C HIS A 18 7.92 1.20 3.20
N GLU A 19 8.56 0.96 2.05
CA GLU A 19 8.14 1.55 0.78
C GLU A 19 6.74 1.08 0.37
N ALA A 20 6.44 -0.22 0.47
CA ALA A 20 5.12 -0.76 0.14
C ALA A 20 4.00 -0.10 0.97
N ARG A 21 4.25 0.14 2.26
CA ARG A 21 3.33 0.87 3.16
C ARG A 21 3.16 2.33 2.76
N ARG A 22 4.26 2.99 2.35
CA ARG A 22 4.23 4.37 1.87
C ARG A 22 3.43 4.51 0.57
N SER A 23 3.68 3.63 -0.41
CA SER A 23 2.94 3.59 -1.67
C SER A 23 1.46 3.30 -1.44
N ALA A 24 1.15 2.32 -0.59
CA ALA A 24 -0.22 2.03 -0.16
C ALA A 24 -0.96 3.28 0.36
N ARG A 25 -0.29 4.10 1.20
CA ARG A 25 -0.85 5.35 1.69
C ARG A 25 -1.06 6.37 0.57
N GLY A 26 -0.09 6.53 -0.33
CA GLY A 26 -0.23 7.41 -1.49
C GLY A 26 -1.45 7.04 -2.33
N LEU A 27 -1.57 5.77 -2.70
CA LEU A 27 -2.69 5.25 -3.48
C LEU A 27 -4.03 5.45 -2.77
N ALA A 28 -4.12 5.16 -1.47
CA ALA A 28 -5.34 5.37 -0.71
C ALA A 28 -5.75 6.85 -0.65
N ILE A 29 -4.79 7.76 -0.45
CA ILE A 29 -5.05 9.22 -0.42
C ILE A 29 -5.49 9.72 -1.80
N ASP A 30 -4.85 9.26 -2.87
CA ASP A 30 -5.17 9.69 -4.23
C ASP A 30 -6.55 9.20 -4.67
N GLU A 31 -6.93 7.99 -4.28
CA GLU A 31 -8.28 7.47 -4.53
C GLU A 31 -9.34 8.27 -3.75
N ILE A 32 -9.11 8.54 -2.45
CA ILE A 32 -10.00 9.40 -1.63
C ILE A 32 -10.15 10.79 -2.25
N ARG A 33 -9.05 11.38 -2.72
CA ARG A 33 -9.08 12.71 -3.37
C ARG A 33 -9.83 12.72 -4.69
N SER A 34 -9.87 11.59 -5.37
CA SER A 34 -10.54 11.43 -6.67
C SER A 34 -12.03 11.10 -6.55
N ASP A 35 -12.58 11.10 -5.32
CA ASP A 35 -13.94 10.64 -5.00
C ASP A 35 -14.16 9.17 -5.46
N GLY A 36 -13.08 8.40 -5.45
CA GLY A 36 -13.08 6.99 -5.80
C GLY A 36 -13.67 6.13 -4.69
N GLU A 37 -14.44 5.11 -5.05
CA GLU A 37 -14.98 4.16 -4.09
C GLU A 37 -13.89 3.18 -3.64
N ILE A 38 -13.43 3.34 -2.40
CA ILE A 38 -12.63 2.32 -1.71
C ILE A 38 -13.58 1.23 -1.22
N ASP A 39 -13.90 0.30 -2.12
CA ASP A 39 -14.87 -0.80 -1.91
C ASP A 39 -14.37 -1.83 -0.87
N GLU A 40 -13.04 -1.92 -0.69
CA GLU A 40 -12.41 -2.83 0.27
C GLU A 40 -11.87 -2.06 1.47
N SER A 41 -12.27 -2.48 2.68
CA SER A 41 -11.80 -1.87 3.93
C SER A 41 -10.32 -2.13 4.25
N ALA A 42 -9.61 -2.82 3.36
CA ALA A 42 -8.25 -3.30 3.58
C ALA A 42 -7.34 -3.10 2.35
N VAL A 43 -6.08 -2.82 2.64
CA VAL A 43 -4.96 -2.82 1.70
C VAL A 43 -4.18 -4.11 1.90
N VAL A 44 -3.84 -4.76 0.79
CA VAL A 44 -3.07 -6.01 0.78
C VAL A 44 -1.70 -5.75 0.17
N ILE A 45 -0.65 -6.04 0.94
CA ILE A 45 0.73 -6.07 0.45
C ILE A 45 1.07 -7.54 0.16
N ALA A 46 1.49 -7.84 -1.06
CA ALA A 46 1.85 -9.18 -1.51
C ALA A 46 3.27 -9.21 -2.05
N ASP A 47 3.88 -10.40 -2.08
CA ASP A 47 5.14 -10.63 -2.79
C ASP A 47 4.92 -10.72 -4.32
N GLU A 48 6.02 -10.86 -5.07
CA GLU A 48 6.01 -10.96 -6.54
C GLU A 48 5.17 -12.13 -7.09
N THR A 49 4.91 -13.16 -6.28
CA THR A 49 4.09 -14.32 -6.66
C THR A 49 2.60 -14.08 -6.39
N GLY A 50 2.25 -12.93 -5.83
CA GLY A 50 0.90 -12.58 -5.40
C GLY A 50 0.53 -13.16 -4.03
N LYS A 51 1.48 -13.71 -3.28
CA LYS A 51 1.22 -14.22 -1.94
C LYS A 51 1.16 -13.06 -0.96
N THR A 52 0.05 -12.96 -0.23
CA THR A 52 -0.15 -11.95 0.82
C THR A 52 0.94 -12.04 1.89
N MET A 53 1.62 -10.93 2.10
CA MET A 53 2.63 -10.73 3.15
C MET A 53 2.02 -9.96 4.34
N GLU A 54 1.15 -9.00 4.06
CA GLU A 54 0.55 -8.14 5.06
C GLU A 54 -0.84 -7.66 4.59
N THR A 55 -1.75 -7.51 5.54
CA THR A 55 -3.08 -6.94 5.32
C THR A 55 -3.31 -5.89 6.39
N MET A 56 -3.67 -4.69 5.96
CA MET A 56 -3.91 -3.54 6.84
C MET A 56 -5.26 -2.93 6.50
N SER A 57 -5.95 -2.33 7.46
CA SER A 57 -7.12 -1.51 7.15
C SER A 57 -6.70 -0.21 6.46
N VAL A 58 -7.61 0.36 5.69
CA VAL A 58 -7.40 1.68 5.05
C VAL A 58 -7.10 2.75 6.11
N ALA A 59 -7.73 2.68 7.28
CA ALA A 59 -7.48 3.58 8.40
C ALA A 59 -6.04 3.49 8.93
N GLU A 60 -5.51 2.27 9.09
CA GLU A 60 -4.12 2.05 9.50
C GLU A 60 -3.14 2.59 8.45
N VAL A 61 -3.46 2.43 7.17
CA VAL A 61 -2.62 2.91 6.06
C VAL A 61 -2.57 4.44 6.03
N ILE A 62 -3.71 5.13 6.18
CA ILE A 62 -3.76 6.60 6.21
C ILE A 62 -2.99 7.16 7.41
N ALA A 63 -2.96 6.43 8.53
CA ALA A 63 -2.27 6.81 9.75
C ALA A 63 -0.74 6.65 9.70
N ILE A 64 -0.17 6.07 8.63
CA ILE A 64 1.29 5.94 8.47
C ILE A 64 1.92 7.35 8.39
N PRO A 65 2.88 7.69 9.27
CA PRO A 65 3.51 9.01 9.28
C PRO A 65 4.48 9.19 8.10
N ASP A 66 4.58 10.42 7.58
CA ASP A 66 5.58 10.82 6.58
C ASP A 66 6.94 11.01 7.28
N VAL A 67 7.72 9.94 7.46
CA VAL A 67 9.06 9.99 8.08
C VAL A 67 10.07 9.21 7.27
#